data_AF-A0A7X8F9D6-F1
#
_entry.id   AF-A0A7X8F9D6-F1
#
_cell.length_a   1.000
_cell.length_b   1.000
_cell.length_c   1.000
_cell.angle_alpha   90.00
_cell.angle_beta   90.00
_cell.angle_gamma   90.00
#
_symmetry.space_group_name_H-M   'P 1'
#
loop_
_entity.id
_entity.type
_entity.pdbx_description
1 polymer ?
#
loop_
_entity_poly.entity_id
_entity_poly.type
_entity_poly.pdbx_seq_one_letter_code
_entity_poly.pdbx_strand_id
1 'polypeptide(L)'
;MTQRCFIALELPKPLRQPLMRALLGFSGIRGVNWTAGHNLHLTLLFLGDVAVERIPEVAEIVEELSNTWEPISMAAKGIELFPSSNPRLIWINLEAQKQEIFAMHKELIK
;
A
#
# COMPACT_ATOMS: atom_id res chain seq x y z
N MET A 1 -9.76 -1.26 -23.85
CA MET A 1 -9.74 -2.33 -22.80
C MET A 1 -9.65 -1.66 -21.43
N THR A 2 -10.00 -2.31 -20.32
CA THR A 2 -9.82 -1.73 -18.97
C THR A 2 -8.84 -2.54 -18.12
N GLN A 3 -8.22 -1.89 -17.14
CA GLN A 3 -7.40 -2.52 -16.10
C GLN A 3 -7.82 -2.03 -14.72
N ARG A 4 -7.73 -2.91 -13.72
CA ARG A 4 -7.93 -2.53 -12.32
C ARG A 4 -6.70 -1.81 -11.80
N CYS A 5 -6.83 -0.51 -11.56
CA CYS A 5 -5.73 0.36 -11.15
C CYS A 5 -5.89 0.85 -9.71
N PHE A 6 -4.75 1.14 -9.10
CA PHE A 6 -4.63 1.79 -7.81
C PHE A 6 -3.31 2.56 -7.76
N ILE A 7 -3.21 3.51 -6.83
CA ILE A 7 -2.00 4.30 -6.55
C ILE A 7 -1.46 3.83 -5.20
N ALA A 8 -0.15 3.61 -5.11
CA ALA A 8 0.47 3.10 -3.90
C ALA A 8 1.86 3.70 -3.66
N LEU A 9 2.27 3.71 -2.39
CA LEU A 9 3.65 3.93 -2.00
C LEU A 9 4.38 2.59 -1.96
N GLU A 10 5.47 2.50 -2.71
CA GLU A 10 6.36 1.36 -2.60
C GLU A 10 7.08 1.34 -1.25
N LEU A 11 7.22 0.15 -0.67
CA LEU A 11 8.04 0.00 0.52
C LEU A 11 9.53 0.17 0.18
N PRO A 12 10.26 1.05 0.89
CA PRO A 12 11.71 1.16 0.78
C PRO A 12 12.38 -0.21 0.93
N LYS A 13 13.40 -0.49 0.11
CA LYS A 13 14.18 -1.74 0.18
C LYS A 13 14.63 -2.12 1.61
N PRO A 14 15.09 -1.17 2.47
CA PRO A 14 15.47 -1.49 3.85
C PRO A 14 14.35 -2.08 4.70
N LEU A 15 13.08 -1.76 4.41
CA LEU A 15 11.93 -2.26 5.16
C LEU A 15 11.45 -3.63 4.67
N ARG A 16 11.72 -4.00 3.42
CA ARG A 16 11.22 -5.27 2.84
C ARG A 16 11.74 -6.49 3.58
N GLN A 17 13.04 -6.57 3.86
CA GLN A 17 13.63 -7.75 4.51
C GLN A 17 13.16 -7.97 5.96
N PRO A 18 13.17 -6.96 6.86
CA PRO A 18 12.61 -7.12 8.20
C PRO A 18 11.15 -7.57 8.19
N LEU A 19 10.32 -6.99 7.31
CA LEU A 19 8.92 -7.38 7.18
C LEU A 19 8.75 -8.80 6.68
N MET A 20 9.50 -9.21 5.65
CA MET A 20 9.48 -10.60 5.19
C MET A 20 9.89 -11.58 6.29
N ARG A 21 10.90 -11.25 7.10
CA ARG A 21 11.29 -12.06 8.25
C ARG A 21 10.18 -12.16 9.30
N ALA A 22 9.48 -11.07 9.59
CA ALA A 22 8.33 -11.10 10.50
C ALA A 22 7.20 -11.98 9.95
N LEU A 23 6.94 -11.93 8.64
CA LEU A 23 5.90 -12.74 7.98
C LEU A 23 6.25 -14.23 7.94
N LEU A 24 7.53 -14.62 7.93
CA LEU A 24 7.93 -16.04 8.00
C LEU A 24 7.35 -16.76 9.22
N GLY A 25 7.21 -16.07 10.36
CA GLY A 25 6.59 -16.63 11.57
C GLY A 25 5.14 -17.07 11.37
N PHE A 26 4.46 -16.54 10.34
CA PHE A 26 3.08 -16.87 10.02
C PHE A 26 2.96 -17.84 8.83
N SER A 27 4.06 -18.15 8.13
CA SER A 27 4.06 -18.97 6.92
C SER A 27 3.48 -20.39 7.11
N GLY A 28 3.43 -20.90 8.35
CA GLY A 28 2.82 -22.18 8.69
C GLY A 28 1.29 -22.19 8.74
N ILE A 29 0.63 -21.02 8.64
CA ILE A 29 -0.83 -20.93 8.66
C ILE A 29 -1.39 -21.46 7.33
N ARG A 30 -2.20 -22.51 7.40
CA ARG A 30 -2.88 -23.09 6.24
C ARG A 30 -4.03 -22.19 5.78
N GLY A 31 -4.27 -22.16 4.47
CA GLY A 31 -5.38 -21.42 3.87
C GLY A 31 -5.13 -19.92 3.68
N VAL A 32 -3.91 -19.43 3.95
CA VAL A 32 -3.52 -18.04 3.68
C VAL A 32 -2.81 -17.96 2.34
N ASN A 33 -3.25 -17.03 1.49
CA ASN A 33 -2.53 -16.67 0.27
C ASN A 33 -1.60 -15.49 0.58
N TRP A 34 -0.29 -15.76 0.67
CA TRP A 34 0.70 -14.76 1.06
C TRP A 34 1.11 -13.88 -0.12
N THR A 35 1.00 -12.56 0.06
CA THR A 35 1.54 -11.58 -0.90
C THR A 35 3.06 -11.70 -0.98
N ALA A 36 3.60 -11.80 -2.19
CA ALA A 36 5.05 -11.83 -2.40
C ALA A 36 5.69 -10.54 -1.86
N GLY A 37 6.87 -10.64 -1.25
CA GLY A 37 7.52 -9.48 -0.60
C GLY A 37 7.78 -8.28 -1.52
N HIS A 38 7.99 -8.52 -2.81
CA HIS A 38 8.14 -7.46 -3.82
C HIS A 38 6.82 -6.76 -4.17
N ASN A 39 5.68 -7.40 -3.89
CA ASN A 39 4.34 -6.84 -4.09
C ASN A 39 3.80 -6.13 -2.82
N LEU A 40 4.58 -6.04 -1.74
CA LEU A 40 4.16 -5.29 -0.55
C LEU A 40 4.25 -3.79 -0.81
N HIS A 41 3.14 -3.10 -0.64
CA HIS A 41 2.98 -1.67 -0.85
C HIS A 41 1.91 -1.13 0.11
N LEU A 42 1.91 0.19 0.30
CA LEU A 42 0.83 0.90 0.98
C LEU A 42 -0.08 1.52 -0.08
N THR A 43 -1.27 0.98 -0.26
CA THR A 43 -2.26 1.56 -1.19
C THR A 43 -2.74 2.91 -0.66
N LEU A 44 -2.66 3.94 -1.51
CA LEU A 44 -3.19 5.27 -1.24
C LEU A 44 -4.62 5.41 -1.76
N LEU A 45 -4.86 5.02 -3.02
CA LEU A 45 -6.16 5.21 -3.68
C LEU A 45 -6.48 4.06 -4.63
N PHE A 46 -7.70 3.50 -4.54
CA PHE A 46 -8.22 2.57 -5.54
C PHE A 46 -8.96 3.34 -6.64
N LEU A 47 -8.53 3.16 -7.89
CA LEU A 47 -9.15 3.81 -9.05
C LEU A 47 -10.25 2.95 -9.70
N GLY A 48 -10.25 1.65 -9.42
CA GLY A 48 -11.17 0.70 -10.06
C GLY A 48 -10.75 0.40 -11.49
N ASP A 49 -11.71 0.22 -12.39
CA ASP A 49 -11.45 -0.08 -13.80
C ASP A 49 -11.15 1.20 -14.58
N VAL A 50 -9.91 1.32 -15.07
CA VAL A 50 -9.43 2.44 -15.87
C VAL A 50 -9.20 1.98 -17.31
N ALA A 51 -9.65 2.78 -18.29
CA ALA A 51 -9.37 2.53 -19.69
C ALA A 51 -7.86 2.56 -19.95
N VAL A 52 -7.32 1.56 -20.65
CA VAL A 52 -5.87 1.41 -20.87
C VAL A 52 -5.25 2.66 -21.49
N GLU A 53 -6.01 3.31 -22.36
CA GLU A 53 -5.59 4.51 -23.09
C GLU A 53 -5.47 5.73 -22.17
N ARG A 54 -6.09 5.71 -20.98
CA ARG A 54 -6.01 6.77 -19.95
C ARG A 54 -4.95 6.51 -18.88
N ILE A 55 -4.35 5.32 -18.83
CA ILE A 55 -3.32 5.01 -17.83
C ILE A 55 -2.11 5.98 -17.91
N PRO A 56 -1.61 6.37 -19.10
CA PRO A 56 -0.54 7.36 -19.19
C PRO A 56 -0.91 8.73 -18.59
N GLU A 57 -2.13 9.22 -18.88
CA GLU A 57 -2.66 10.48 -18.33
C GLU A 57 -2.70 10.42 -16.79
N VAL A 58 -3.20 9.32 -16.22
CA VAL A 58 -3.21 9.11 -14.76
C VAL A 58 -1.79 9.09 -14.19
N ALA A 59 -0.84 8.46 -14.88
CA ALA A 59 0.54 8.38 -14.43
C ALA A 59 1.20 9.77 -14.39
N GLU A 60 1.00 10.61 -15.41
CA GLU A 60 1.50 11.99 -15.46
C GLU A 60 0.97 12.83 -14.30
N ILE A 61 -0.34 12.77 -14.03
CA ILE A 61 -0.97 13.50 -12.92
C ILE A 61 -0.37 13.07 -11.57
N VAL A 62 -0.18 11.75 -11.37
CA VAL A 62 0.40 11.22 -10.14
C VAL A 62 1.87 11.63 -10.00
N GLU A 63 2.64 11.66 -11.10
CA GLU A 63 4.01 12.13 -11.11
C GLU A 63 4.10 13.61 -10.69
N GLU A 64 3.30 14.48 -11.30
CA GLU A 64 3.23 15.90 -10.96
C GLU A 64 2.88 16.13 -9.48
N LEU A 65 1.85 15.45 -8.97
CA LEU A 65 1.46 15.53 -7.56
C LEU A 65 2.58 15.03 -6.65
N SER A 66 3.22 13.91 -6.99
CA SER A 66 4.26 13.31 -6.16
C SER A 66 5.48 14.21 -5.99
N ASN A 67 5.78 15.07 -6.97
CA ASN A 67 6.87 16.05 -6.89
C ASN A 67 6.60 17.18 -5.88
N THR A 68 5.35 17.35 -5.44
CA THR A 68 4.98 18.34 -4.42
C THR A 68 5.00 17.78 -3.00
N TRP A 69 5.18 16.46 -2.86
CA TRP A 69 5.11 15.78 -1.58
C TRP A 69 6.46 15.66 -0.90
N GLU A 70 6.49 15.97 0.39
CA GLU A 70 7.65 15.72 1.24
C GLU A 70 7.71 14.24 1.67
N PRO A 71 8.92 13.69 1.89
CA PRO A 71 9.06 12.35 2.44
C PRO A 71 8.33 12.18 3.77
N ILE A 72 7.59 11.09 3.90
CA ILE A 72 6.86 10.75 5.14
C ILE A 72 7.64 9.76 6.00
N SER A 73 7.53 9.93 7.32
CA SER A 73 8.10 9.00 8.30
C SER A 73 7.00 8.21 8.99
N MET A 74 7.13 6.89 8.93
CA MET A 74 6.16 5.94 9.50
C MET A 74 6.87 4.85 10.28
N ALA A 75 6.19 4.32 11.29
CA ALA A 75 6.63 3.20 12.08
C ALA A 75 5.62 2.05 12.00
N ALA A 76 6.11 0.82 11.80
CA ALA A 76 5.27 -0.37 11.96
C ALA A 76 5.02 -0.62 13.45
N LYS A 77 3.75 -0.71 13.85
CA LYS A 77 3.32 -0.96 15.24
C LYS A 77 3.05 -2.42 15.55
N GLY A 78 2.84 -3.24 14.52
CA GLY A 78 2.55 -4.65 14.69
C GLY A 78 1.83 -5.23 13.48
N ILE A 79 1.40 -6.48 13.62
CA ILE A 79 0.58 -7.18 12.63
C ILE A 79 -0.80 -7.38 13.23
N GLU A 80 -1.83 -7.14 12.44
CA GLU A 80 -3.23 -7.30 12.84
C GLU A 80 -3.98 -8.22 11.88
N LEU A 81 -5.05 -8.82 12.40
CA LEU A 81 -6.00 -9.63 11.64
C LEU A 81 -7.27 -8.83 11.42
N PHE A 82 -7.77 -8.80 10.18
CA PHE A 82 -8.98 -8.05 9.85
C PHE A 82 -10.00 -8.86 9.02
N PRO A 83 -11.31 -8.84 9.38
CA PRO A 83 -11.83 -8.44 10.69
C PRO A 83 -11.33 -9.38 11.81
N SER A 84 -11.47 -9.00 13.08
CA SER A 84 -10.93 -9.77 14.22
C SER A 84 -11.54 -11.17 14.38
N SER A 85 -12.80 -11.34 13.95
CA SER A 85 -13.47 -12.65 13.86
C SER A 85 -13.57 -13.07 12.39
N ASN A 86 -13.25 -14.34 12.10
CA ASN A 86 -13.17 -14.85 10.72
C ASN A 86 -12.30 -13.97 9.81
N PRO A 87 -11.00 -13.80 10.15
CA PRO A 87 -10.12 -12.85 9.47
C PRO A 87 -9.96 -13.21 8.00
N ARG A 88 -9.95 -12.18 7.16
CA ARG A 88 -9.72 -12.30 5.71
C ARG A 88 -8.41 -11.65 5.26
N LEU A 89 -7.80 -10.84 6.13
CA LEU A 89 -6.57 -10.14 5.86
C LEU A 89 -5.62 -10.21 7.06
N ILE A 90 -4.34 -10.37 6.76
CA ILE A 90 -3.23 -10.14 7.68
C ILE A 90 -2.50 -8.92 7.14
N TRP A 91 -2.37 -7.87 7.94
CA TRP A 91 -1.74 -6.63 7.51
C TRP A 91 -0.86 -6.02 8.60
N ILE A 92 0.02 -5.11 8.21
CA ILE A 92 0.92 -4.40 9.11
C ILE A 92 0.24 -3.10 9.52
N ASN A 93 0.06 -2.90 10.81
CA ASN A 93 -0.40 -1.61 11.34
C ASN A 93 0.77 -0.62 11.26
N LEU A 94 0.54 0.52 10.60
CA LEU A 94 1.51 1.58 10.46
C LEU A 94 1.01 2.84 11.16
N GLU A 95 1.90 3.49 11.90
CA GLU A 95 1.66 4.80 12.51
C GLU A 95 2.55 5.85 11.85
N ALA A 96 1.97 6.98 11.46
CA ALA A 96 2.70 8.16 11.01
C ALA A 96 2.70 9.23 12.11
N GLN A 97 3.76 10.04 12.20
CA GLN A 97 3.82 11.11 13.20
C GLN A 97 2.81 12.22 12.93
N LYS A 98 2.40 12.42 11.68
CA LYS A 98 1.33 13.36 11.30
C LYS A 98 0.34 12.72 10.33
N GLN A 99 -0.69 13.48 9.95
CA GLN A 99 -1.71 13.06 9.00
C GLN A 99 -1.29 13.21 7.52
N GLU A 100 0.01 13.13 7.22
CA GLU A 100 0.56 13.39 5.87
C GLU A 100 -0.05 12.45 4.81
N ILE A 101 -0.27 11.17 5.12
CA ILE A 101 -0.92 10.22 4.20
C ILE A 101 -2.37 10.61 3.88
N PHE A 102 -3.11 11.12 4.87
CA PHE A 102 -4.49 11.56 4.64
C PHE A 102 -4.54 12.79 3.74
N ALA A 103 -3.52 13.65 3.79
CA ALA A 103 -3.40 14.78 2.86
C ALA A 103 -3.13 14.30 1.44
N MET A 104 -2.16 13.37 1.25
CA MET A 104 -1.87 12.76 -0.06
C MET A 104 -3.11 12.12 -0.68
N HIS A 105 -3.87 11.32 0.09
CA HIS A 105 -5.12 10.72 -0.38
C HIS A 105 -6.16 11.76 -0.80
N LYS A 106 -6.30 12.85 -0.03
CA LYS A 106 -7.23 13.94 -0.37
C LYS A 106 -6.83 14.66 -1.65
N GLU A 107 -5.54 14.82 -1.91
CA GLU A 107 -5.04 15.42 -3.15
C GLU A 107 -5.26 14.52 -4.35
N LEU A 108 -5.05 13.21 -4.19
CA LEU A 108 -5.32 12.21 -5.23
C LEU A 108 -6.80 12.09 -5.64
N ILE A 109 -7.74 12.51 -4.80
CA ILE A 109 -9.18 12.47 -5.09
C ILE A 109 -9.68 13.72 -5.85
N LYS A 110 -8.93 14.84 -5.78
CA LYS A 110 -9.34 16.10 -6.39
C LYS A 110 -9.22 16.04 -7.91
#